data_AF-A0A0N1M5Q7-F1
#
_entry.id   AF-A0A0N1M5Q7-F1
#
_cell.length_a   1.000
_cell.length_b   1.000
_cell.length_c   1.000
_cell.angle_alpha   90.00
_cell.angle_beta   90.00
_cell.angle_gamma   90.00
#
_symmetry.space_group_name_H-M   'P 1'
#
loop_
_entity.id
_entity.type
_entity.pdbx_description
1 polymer ?
#
loop_
_entity_poly.entity_id
_entity_poly.type
_entity_poly.pdbx_seq_one_letter_code
_entity_poly.pdbx_strand_id
1 'polypeptide(L)'
;MTSESIGPYRVLSRRLDGGVERILAEAPGGSRVVLRRRGSGPAGRPPRAAAGALARAGHPHVASLVDVLTSASGELVLVFEDLGGDPLASWLTARGRPEPGEAITLVVPVLDAVQHLARRGTAIGALDVDDVEIDARGAPVLVGVQQAAAGPDAERASLPVAAQFARAVVERAARPASRDSTPTLDATSFESLVESVFDLGDAVPLSSVDDLVEGVDDGLGGGPLVSAPEDEPVMRGWLALLPESEALDRVIAGVRDLRPRQVIPALGAVRRRYRLLAAGAVVVAGAAVVLGPATTTRHDGSADGVGAASASAGAEASTSGSPGGDSPGTTTTTRARTGGTGAPDEVEALVVGDDATAAAEVLLASRLECLRDVTPSCLDAVDQPGSPIALRDAAVLDDPSLAGAATVLLELTGGESRSGGTVMLEATGPHGEPASVLVMRTEAGWRLRDVFVDR
;
A
#
# COMPACT_ATOMS: atom_id res chain seq x y z
N MET A 1 -12.08 35.18 -10.43
CA MET A 1 -12.47 33.97 -9.66
C MET A 1 -11.21 33.15 -9.49
N THR A 2 -10.66 33.12 -8.28
CA THR A 2 -9.47 32.31 -7.98
C THR A 2 -9.86 30.85 -8.13
N SER A 3 -9.21 30.14 -9.06
CA SER A 3 -9.40 28.69 -9.21
C SER A 3 -8.90 28.03 -7.93
N GLU A 4 -9.82 27.47 -7.16
CA GLU A 4 -9.47 26.69 -5.99
C GLU A 4 -8.83 25.36 -6.46
N SER A 5 -7.74 24.94 -5.81
CA SER A 5 -7.03 23.71 -6.14
C SER A 5 -6.69 22.92 -4.88
N ILE A 6 -6.65 21.60 -5.02
CA ILE A 6 -6.18 20.67 -3.99
C ILE A 6 -5.06 19.86 -4.61
N GLY A 7 -3.83 20.11 -4.18
CA GLY A 7 -2.65 19.56 -4.87
C GLY A 7 -2.66 19.96 -6.36
N PRO A 8 -2.48 19.01 -7.29
CA PRO A 8 -2.50 19.29 -8.73
C PRO A 8 -3.93 19.40 -9.33
N TYR A 9 -4.98 19.17 -8.54
CA TYR A 9 -6.35 19.09 -9.03
C TYR A 9 -7.09 20.42 -8.90
N ARG A 10 -7.68 20.89 -9.99
CA ARG A 10 -8.54 22.09 -10.00
C ARG A 10 -9.94 21.72 -9.56
N VAL A 11 -10.42 22.30 -8.46
CA VAL A 11 -11.75 22.01 -7.90
C VAL A 11 -12.83 22.57 -8.82
N LEU A 12 -13.80 21.73 -9.18
CA LEU A 12 -14.98 22.09 -9.97
C LEU A 12 -16.20 22.28 -9.07
N SER A 13 -16.44 21.35 -8.14
CA SER A 13 -17.52 21.43 -7.16
C SER A 13 -17.21 20.63 -5.91
N ARG A 14 -17.79 21.04 -4.78
CA ARG A 14 -17.71 20.34 -3.49
C ARG A 14 -19.12 19.99 -3.02
N ARG A 15 -19.27 18.80 -2.47
CA ARG A 15 -20.51 18.34 -1.84
C ARG A 15 -20.17 17.57 -0.57
N LEU A 16 -20.98 17.73 0.46
CA LEU A 16 -20.94 16.87 1.63
C LEU A 16 -22.00 15.79 1.46
N ASP A 17 -21.55 14.55 1.35
CA ASP A 17 -22.40 13.37 1.21
C ASP A 17 -22.22 12.51 2.46
N GLY A 18 -23.18 12.60 3.39
CA GLY A 18 -23.08 11.96 4.69
C GLY A 18 -21.89 12.48 5.50
N GLY A 19 -20.98 11.58 5.89
CA GLY A 19 -19.73 11.92 6.59
C GLY A 19 -18.53 12.22 5.68
N VAL A 20 -18.71 12.25 4.36
CA VAL A 20 -17.64 12.34 3.37
C VAL A 20 -17.79 13.63 2.54
N GLU A 21 -16.73 14.44 2.50
CA GLU A 21 -16.61 15.52 1.51
C GLU A 21 -16.19 14.92 0.17
N ARG A 22 -17.08 15.02 -0.81
CA ARG A 22 -16.88 14.61 -2.20
C ARG A 22 -16.57 15.86 -3.03
N ILE A 23 -15.42 15.87 -3.68
CA ILE A 23 -14.92 17.02 -4.43
C ILE A 23 -14.66 16.58 -5.87
N LEU A 24 -15.48 17.07 -6.79
CA LEU A 24 -15.25 16.86 -8.22
C LEU A 24 -14.15 17.84 -8.65
N ALA A 25 -13.13 17.33 -9.31
CA ALA A 25 -11.99 18.12 -9.76
C ALA A 25 -11.50 17.67 -11.13
N GLU A 26 -10.69 18.52 -11.74
CA GLU A 26 -10.01 18.26 -13.00
C GLU A 26 -8.51 18.08 -12.74
N ALA A 27 -7.96 16.97 -13.25
CA ALA A 27 -6.53 16.70 -13.20
C ALA A 27 -5.76 17.58 -14.20
N PRO A 28 -4.43 17.75 -14.07
CA PRO A 28 -3.63 18.53 -15.00
C PRO A 28 -3.75 18.11 -16.48
N GLY A 29 -4.07 16.84 -16.73
CA GLY A 29 -4.33 16.29 -18.07
C GLY A 29 -5.74 16.51 -18.61
N GLY A 30 -6.62 17.21 -17.88
CA GLY A 30 -8.01 17.48 -18.28
C GLY A 30 -9.03 16.39 -17.92
N SER A 31 -8.57 15.24 -17.38
CA SER A 31 -9.48 14.18 -16.93
C SER A 31 -10.21 14.57 -15.65
N ARG A 32 -11.48 14.14 -15.52
CA ARG A 32 -12.26 14.33 -14.29
C ARG A 32 -11.89 13.29 -13.25
N VAL A 33 -11.80 13.74 -12.00
CA VAL A 33 -11.52 12.91 -10.84
C VAL A 33 -12.42 13.30 -9.67
N VAL A 34 -12.61 12.37 -8.76
CA VAL A 34 -13.35 12.59 -7.51
C VAL A 34 -12.40 12.43 -6.34
N LEU A 35 -12.20 13.52 -5.60
CA LEU A 35 -11.45 13.54 -4.35
C LEU A 35 -12.42 13.29 -3.20
N ARG A 36 -12.11 12.31 -2.37
CA ARG A 36 -12.92 11.94 -1.20
C ARG A 36 -12.13 12.20 0.07
N ARG A 37 -12.65 13.09 0.91
CA ARG A 37 -12.10 13.40 2.25
C ARG A 37 -13.14 13.05 3.29
N ARG A 38 -12.84 12.14 4.21
CA ARG A 38 -13.72 11.83 5.34
C ARG A 38 -13.31 12.70 6.52
N GLY A 39 -14.28 13.35 7.17
CA GLY A 39 -14.01 14.22 8.31
C GLY A 39 -13.35 13.45 9.47
N SER A 40 -12.55 14.14 10.27
CA SER A 40 -11.80 13.63 11.43
C SER A 40 -12.74 13.04 12.50
N GLY A 41 -13.12 11.77 12.34
CA GLY A 41 -13.70 10.96 13.40
C GLY A 41 -12.63 10.50 14.40
N PRO A 42 -12.99 10.15 15.65
CA PRO A 42 -12.03 9.81 16.69
C PRO A 42 -11.22 8.56 16.32
N ALA A 43 -9.89 8.75 16.18
CA ALA A 43 -8.82 7.75 16.26
C ALA A 43 -9.15 6.35 15.71
N GLY A 44 -9.50 6.25 14.43
CA GLY A 44 -9.42 5.02 13.65
C GLY A 44 -8.07 4.92 12.95
N ARG A 45 -7.43 3.74 13.00
CA ARG A 45 -6.18 3.36 12.32
C ARG A 45 -6.08 3.99 10.90
N PRO A 46 -4.89 4.42 10.44
CA PRO A 46 -4.78 5.25 9.24
C PRO A 46 -5.38 4.57 7.99
N PRO A 47 -6.14 5.30 7.15
CA PRO A 47 -6.70 4.81 5.88
C PRO A 47 -5.66 4.39 4.82
N ARG A 48 -4.37 4.29 5.17
CA ARG A 48 -3.28 3.85 4.29
C ARG A 48 -3.43 2.40 3.85
N ALA A 49 -3.81 1.50 4.76
CA ALA A 49 -4.06 0.10 4.42
C ALA A 49 -5.25 -0.02 3.45
N ALA A 50 -6.28 0.79 3.65
CA ALA A 50 -7.44 0.90 2.76
C ALA A 50 -7.03 1.43 1.37
N ALA A 51 -6.29 2.53 1.31
CA ALA A 51 -5.80 3.11 0.06
C ALA A 51 -4.92 2.12 -0.71
N GLY A 52 -3.98 1.45 -0.03
CA GLY A 52 -3.11 0.44 -0.65
C GLY A 52 -3.85 -0.82 -1.11
N ALA A 53 -5.00 -1.15 -0.51
CA ALA A 53 -5.85 -2.25 -0.96
C ALA A 53 -6.65 -1.85 -2.21
N LEU A 54 -7.27 -0.65 -2.20
CA LEU A 54 -8.03 -0.11 -3.33
C LEU A 54 -7.14 0.06 -4.57
N ALA A 55 -5.92 0.61 -4.42
CA ALA A 55 -4.95 0.79 -5.51
C ALA A 55 -4.57 -0.51 -6.25
N ARG A 56 -4.66 -1.67 -5.56
CA ARG A 56 -4.26 -2.98 -6.10
C ARG A 56 -5.46 -3.90 -6.37
N ALA A 57 -6.68 -3.42 -6.16
CA ALA A 57 -7.87 -4.25 -6.24
C ALA A 57 -8.06 -4.77 -7.67
N GLY A 58 -8.13 -3.88 -8.68
CA GLY A 58 -8.41 -4.28 -10.06
C GLY A 58 -9.68 -5.13 -10.16
N HIS A 59 -10.84 -4.55 -9.80
CA HIS A 59 -12.14 -5.23 -9.74
C HIS A 59 -13.23 -4.34 -10.32
N PRO A 60 -14.24 -4.86 -11.05
CA PRO A 60 -15.33 -4.04 -11.61
C PRO A 60 -16.11 -3.23 -10.57
N HIS A 61 -16.21 -3.74 -9.35
CA HIS A 61 -16.96 -3.13 -8.24
C HIS A 61 -16.04 -2.50 -7.17
N VAL A 62 -14.79 -2.18 -7.51
CA VAL A 62 -13.88 -1.39 -6.68
C VAL A 62 -13.31 -0.26 -7.54
N ALA A 63 -13.46 0.98 -7.08
CA ALA A 63 -13.03 2.16 -7.83
C ALA A 63 -11.51 2.17 -8.03
N SER A 64 -11.10 2.63 -9.22
CA SER A 64 -9.69 2.83 -9.58
C SER A 64 -9.15 4.04 -8.80
N LEU A 65 -8.27 3.77 -7.84
CA LEU A 65 -7.57 4.82 -7.11
C LEU A 65 -6.47 5.39 -8.00
N VAL A 66 -6.62 6.67 -8.34
CA VAL A 66 -5.69 7.43 -9.18
C VAL A 66 -4.52 7.97 -8.35
N ASP A 67 -4.83 8.51 -7.18
CA ASP A 67 -3.86 9.24 -6.34
C ASP A 67 -4.30 9.29 -4.87
N VAL A 68 -3.39 9.64 -3.97
CA VAL A 68 -3.64 9.83 -2.54
C VAL A 68 -2.91 11.08 -2.08
N LEU A 69 -3.66 12.09 -1.65
CA LEU A 69 -3.12 13.31 -1.09
C LEU A 69 -3.22 13.28 0.44
N THR A 70 -2.43 14.12 1.08
CA THR A 70 -2.57 14.42 2.51
C THR A 70 -2.97 15.89 2.65
N SER A 71 -4.04 16.16 3.39
CA SER A 71 -4.48 17.52 3.68
C SER A 71 -3.50 18.23 4.62
N ALA A 72 -3.60 19.56 4.73
CA ALA A 72 -2.83 20.33 5.72
C ALA A 72 -3.08 19.88 7.18
N SER A 73 -4.23 19.25 7.46
CA SER A 73 -4.57 18.68 8.77
C SER A 73 -4.11 17.23 8.95
N GLY A 74 -3.40 16.64 7.97
CA GLY A 74 -2.91 15.26 8.03
C GLY A 74 -3.92 14.19 7.62
N GLU A 75 -5.11 14.58 7.14
CA GLU A 75 -6.14 13.64 6.67
C GLU A 75 -5.79 13.13 5.27
N LEU A 76 -6.01 11.84 4.99
CA LEU A 76 -5.89 11.33 3.62
C LEU A 76 -7.07 11.78 2.78
N VAL A 77 -6.77 12.23 1.57
CA VAL A 77 -7.73 12.51 0.50
C VAL A 77 -7.47 11.50 -0.60
N LEU A 78 -8.45 10.62 -0.84
CA LEU A 78 -8.36 9.60 -1.88
C LEU A 78 -8.87 10.17 -3.19
N VAL A 79 -8.12 9.98 -4.28
CA VAL A 79 -8.48 10.47 -5.60
C VAL A 79 -8.85 9.29 -6.48
N PHE A 80 -10.06 9.29 -7.00
CA PHE A 80 -10.57 8.25 -7.89
C PHE A 80 -10.86 8.81 -9.27
N GLU A 81 -10.91 7.94 -10.27
CA GLU A 81 -11.56 8.26 -11.55
C GLU A 81 -13.01 8.68 -11.28
N ASP A 82 -13.50 9.68 -12.02
CA ASP A 82 -14.90 10.07 -11.93
C ASP A 82 -15.77 8.97 -12.54
N LEU A 83 -16.55 8.30 -11.68
CA LEU A 83 -17.47 7.23 -12.06
C LEU A 83 -18.72 7.74 -12.79
N GLY A 84 -18.94 9.07 -12.80
CA GLY A 84 -20.06 9.70 -13.48
C GLY A 84 -21.43 9.38 -12.89
N GLY A 85 -21.49 8.92 -11.63
CA GLY A 85 -22.76 8.61 -10.96
C GLY A 85 -22.83 9.09 -9.51
N ASP A 86 -23.74 8.50 -8.73
CA ASP A 86 -24.23 9.05 -7.47
C ASP A 86 -23.77 8.26 -6.23
N PRO A 87 -23.47 8.93 -5.11
CA PRO A 87 -23.31 8.27 -3.82
C PRO A 87 -24.55 7.45 -3.46
N LEU A 88 -24.35 6.21 -2.97
CA LEU A 88 -25.46 5.33 -2.61
C LEU A 88 -26.35 5.95 -1.53
N ALA A 89 -25.78 6.68 -0.57
CA ALA A 89 -26.53 7.43 0.45
C ALA A 89 -27.51 8.45 -0.18
N SER A 90 -27.06 9.17 -1.22
CA SER A 90 -27.89 10.12 -1.97
C SER A 90 -29.00 9.40 -2.74
N TRP A 91 -28.67 8.30 -3.40
CA TRP A 91 -29.66 7.47 -4.11
C TRP A 91 -30.73 6.90 -3.18
N LEU A 92 -30.34 6.32 -2.04
CA LEU A 92 -31.27 5.78 -1.03
C LEU A 92 -32.15 6.86 -0.39
N THR A 93 -31.68 8.11 -0.37
CA THR A 93 -32.45 9.25 0.09
C THR A 93 -33.50 9.65 -0.94
N ALA A 94 -33.11 9.76 -2.21
CA ALA A 94 -34.02 10.10 -3.31
C ALA A 94 -35.06 8.99 -3.57
N ARG A 95 -34.62 7.73 -3.64
CA ARG A 95 -35.49 6.55 -3.82
C ARG A 95 -36.40 6.30 -2.62
N GLY A 96 -35.95 6.70 -1.43
CA GLY A 96 -36.56 6.36 -0.16
C GLY A 96 -36.39 4.87 0.15
N ARG A 97 -37.34 4.04 -0.27
CA ARG A 97 -37.35 2.61 0.02
C ARG A 97 -37.08 1.80 -1.25
N PRO A 98 -35.93 1.10 -1.33
CA PRO A 98 -35.64 0.22 -2.46
C PRO A 98 -36.56 -1.00 -2.45
N GLU A 99 -36.82 -1.52 -3.64
CA GLU A 99 -37.45 -2.82 -3.85
C GLU A 99 -36.48 -3.96 -3.53
N PRO A 100 -36.99 -5.17 -3.23
CA PRO A 100 -36.13 -6.33 -2.99
C PRO A 100 -35.13 -6.58 -4.12
N GLY A 101 -35.56 -6.48 -5.37
CA GLY A 101 -34.67 -6.66 -6.53
C GLY A 101 -33.58 -5.60 -6.66
N GLU A 102 -33.86 -4.34 -6.30
CA GLU A 102 -32.84 -3.28 -6.23
C GLU A 102 -31.84 -3.55 -5.10
N ALA A 103 -32.31 -4.07 -3.95
CA ALA A 103 -31.42 -4.46 -2.86
C ALA A 103 -30.45 -5.58 -3.27
N ILE A 104 -30.90 -6.56 -4.07
CA ILE A 104 -30.02 -7.60 -4.62
C ILE A 104 -28.96 -6.97 -5.53
N THR A 105 -29.38 -6.12 -6.46
CA THR A 105 -28.48 -5.41 -7.39
C THR A 105 -27.47 -4.54 -6.66
N LEU A 106 -27.82 -3.97 -5.51
CA LEU A 106 -26.92 -3.20 -4.65
C LEU A 106 -25.94 -4.08 -3.87
N VAL A 107 -26.45 -5.11 -3.20
CA VAL A 107 -25.69 -5.86 -2.19
C VAL A 107 -24.71 -6.83 -2.84
N VAL A 108 -25.14 -7.61 -3.84
CA VAL A 108 -24.31 -8.69 -4.41
C VAL A 108 -22.97 -8.17 -4.96
N PRO A 109 -22.92 -7.08 -5.76
CA PRO A 109 -21.66 -6.55 -6.27
C PRO A 109 -20.71 -6.04 -5.17
N VAL A 110 -21.26 -5.48 -4.09
CA VAL A 110 -20.49 -5.02 -2.94
C VAL A 110 -19.93 -6.20 -2.15
N LEU A 111 -20.70 -7.28 -1.96
CA LEU A 111 -20.20 -8.50 -1.34
C LEU A 111 -19.04 -9.13 -2.13
N ASP A 112 -19.15 -9.16 -3.45
CA ASP A 112 -18.10 -9.64 -4.35
C ASP A 112 -16.83 -8.77 -4.25
N ALA A 113 -16.99 -7.44 -4.27
CA ALA A 113 -15.89 -6.49 -4.06
C ALA A 113 -15.18 -6.71 -2.71
N VAL A 114 -15.93 -6.86 -1.62
CA VAL A 114 -15.38 -7.10 -0.28
C VAL A 114 -14.66 -8.44 -0.23
N GLN A 115 -15.25 -9.51 -0.76
CA GLN A 115 -14.63 -10.82 -0.82
C GLN A 115 -13.33 -10.80 -1.62
N HIS A 116 -13.31 -10.07 -2.75
CA HIS A 116 -12.14 -9.92 -3.60
C HIS A 116 -10.97 -9.22 -2.89
N LEU A 117 -11.26 -8.17 -2.10
CA LEU A 117 -10.26 -7.52 -1.25
C LEU A 117 -9.78 -8.44 -0.12
N ALA A 118 -10.70 -9.17 0.49
CA ALA A 118 -10.39 -10.08 1.58
C ALA A 118 -9.53 -11.28 1.15
N ARG A 119 -9.79 -11.86 -0.03
CA ARG A 119 -8.94 -12.90 -0.67
C ARG A 119 -7.51 -12.43 -0.93
N ARG A 120 -7.29 -11.12 -1.04
CA ARG A 120 -5.97 -10.48 -1.17
C ARG A 120 -5.35 -10.08 0.17
N GLY A 121 -5.92 -10.56 1.28
CA GLY A 121 -5.42 -10.33 2.62
C GLY A 121 -5.84 -8.99 3.22
N THR A 122 -6.87 -8.32 2.69
CA THR A 122 -7.39 -7.06 3.27
C THR A 122 -8.65 -7.32 4.08
N ALA A 123 -8.53 -7.31 5.40
CA ALA A 123 -9.66 -7.37 6.32
C ALA A 123 -10.41 -6.04 6.34
N ILE A 124 -11.69 -6.03 5.98
CA ILE A 124 -12.57 -4.88 6.10
C ILE A 124 -13.21 -4.87 7.48
N GLY A 125 -12.94 -3.83 8.27
CA GLY A 125 -13.42 -3.67 9.65
C GLY A 125 -14.69 -2.82 9.78
N ALA A 126 -15.01 -2.02 8.76
CA ALA A 126 -16.23 -1.22 8.71
C ALA A 126 -16.57 -0.87 7.25
N LEU A 127 -17.87 -0.91 6.95
CA LEU A 127 -18.45 -0.65 5.63
C LEU A 127 -19.81 0.03 5.80
N ASP A 128 -20.03 1.14 5.09
CA ASP A 128 -21.27 1.93 5.13
C ASP A 128 -21.77 2.24 3.71
N VAL A 129 -23.00 2.72 3.57
CA VAL A 129 -23.55 3.24 2.30
C VAL A 129 -22.75 4.43 1.77
N ASP A 130 -22.09 5.18 2.65
CA ASP A 130 -21.16 6.25 2.25
C ASP A 130 -19.95 5.71 1.48
N ASP A 131 -19.60 4.43 1.64
CA ASP A 131 -18.45 3.80 0.99
C ASP A 131 -18.75 3.28 -0.42
N VAL A 132 -19.98 3.45 -0.91
CA VAL A 132 -20.46 2.95 -2.20
C VAL A 132 -21.00 4.09 -3.06
N GLU A 133 -20.61 4.10 -4.34
CA GLU A 133 -21.19 4.93 -5.39
C GLU A 133 -21.85 4.03 -6.43
N ILE A 134 -22.90 4.51 -7.08
CA ILE A 134 -23.51 3.89 -8.25
C ILE A 134 -22.88 4.59 -9.46
N ASP A 135 -22.17 3.86 -10.31
CA ASP A 135 -21.55 4.45 -11.51
C ASP A 135 -22.59 4.87 -12.55
N ALA A 136 -22.15 5.55 -13.62
CA ALA A 136 -23.04 6.00 -14.71
C ALA A 136 -23.79 4.85 -15.43
N ARG A 137 -23.41 3.59 -15.22
CA ARG A 137 -24.07 2.40 -15.79
C ARG A 137 -25.04 1.74 -14.81
N GLY A 138 -25.20 2.31 -13.61
CA GLY A 138 -26.03 1.74 -12.55
C GLY A 138 -25.34 0.65 -11.74
N ALA A 139 -24.02 0.47 -11.85
CA ALA A 139 -23.29 -0.55 -11.10
C ALA A 139 -22.84 0.00 -9.73
N PRO A 140 -23.07 -0.72 -8.61
CA PRO A 140 -22.48 -0.36 -7.33
C PRO A 140 -20.96 -0.57 -7.34
N VAL A 141 -20.22 0.43 -6.89
CA VAL A 141 -18.76 0.45 -6.87
C VAL A 141 -18.30 0.92 -5.49
N LEU A 142 -17.41 0.14 -4.88
CA LEU A 142 -16.76 0.49 -3.62
C LEU A 142 -15.74 1.61 -3.85
N VAL A 143 -15.94 2.75 -3.20
CA VAL A 143 -15.19 4.02 -3.33
C VAL A 143 -14.50 4.42 -2.03
N GLY A 144 -14.41 3.49 -1.09
CA GLY A 144 -13.73 3.66 0.19
C GLY A 144 -13.95 2.46 1.10
N VAL A 145 -13.14 2.35 2.16
CA VAL A 145 -13.44 1.51 3.31
C VAL A 145 -13.00 2.24 4.56
N GLN A 146 -13.86 2.27 5.58
CA GLN A 146 -13.64 3.04 6.81
C GLN A 146 -12.48 2.48 7.64
N GLN A 147 -12.37 1.16 7.70
CA GLN A 147 -11.33 0.48 8.46
C GLN A 147 -10.84 -0.73 7.67
N ALA A 148 -9.53 -0.80 7.46
CA ALA A 148 -8.90 -1.94 6.79
C ALA A 148 -7.62 -2.36 7.51
N ALA A 149 -7.36 -3.66 7.52
CA ALA A 149 -6.12 -4.22 8.06
C ALA A 149 -5.60 -5.33 7.12
N ALA A 150 -4.29 -5.47 7.01
CA ALA A 150 -3.70 -6.59 6.29
C ALA A 150 -3.63 -7.83 7.22
N GLY A 151 -3.97 -9.01 6.70
CA GLY A 151 -3.84 -10.25 7.46
C GLY A 151 -4.34 -11.50 6.75
N PRO A 152 -3.88 -12.69 7.18
CA PRO A 152 -4.24 -13.98 6.58
C PRO A 152 -5.71 -14.38 6.85
N ASP A 153 -6.33 -13.84 7.90
CA ASP A 153 -7.71 -14.12 8.28
C ASP A 153 -8.72 -13.08 7.74
N ALA A 154 -8.33 -12.33 6.70
CA ALA A 154 -9.08 -11.22 6.15
C ALA A 154 -10.52 -11.58 5.74
N GLU A 155 -10.73 -12.75 5.13
CA GLU A 155 -12.08 -13.20 4.76
C GLU A 155 -12.96 -13.43 6.00
N ARG A 156 -12.43 -14.11 7.01
CA ARG A 156 -13.17 -14.36 8.26
C ARG A 156 -13.49 -13.06 8.99
N ALA A 157 -12.58 -12.10 8.97
CA ALA A 157 -12.77 -10.79 9.59
C ALA A 157 -13.77 -9.90 8.83
N SER A 158 -13.83 -10.01 7.49
CA SER A 158 -14.68 -9.15 6.64
C SER A 158 -16.13 -9.65 6.55
N LEU A 159 -16.35 -10.95 6.70
CA LEU A 159 -17.68 -11.56 6.54
C LEU A 159 -18.77 -10.95 7.46
N PRO A 160 -18.54 -10.73 8.77
CA PRO A 160 -19.53 -10.08 9.63
C PRO A 160 -19.88 -8.66 9.19
N VAL A 161 -18.89 -7.91 8.71
CA VAL A 161 -19.07 -6.52 8.23
C VAL A 161 -19.89 -6.51 6.93
N ALA A 162 -19.56 -7.41 6.01
CA ALA A 162 -20.32 -7.59 4.76
C ALA A 162 -21.78 -8.00 5.03
N ALA A 163 -21.99 -8.93 5.98
CA ALA A 163 -23.32 -9.35 6.41
C ALA A 163 -24.11 -8.21 7.07
N GLN A 164 -23.46 -7.36 7.86
CA GLN A 164 -24.10 -6.19 8.47
C GLN A 164 -24.57 -5.18 7.41
N PHE A 165 -23.72 -4.89 6.42
CA PHE A 165 -24.09 -4.03 5.30
C PHE A 165 -25.29 -4.61 4.51
N ALA A 166 -25.23 -5.89 4.16
CA ALA A 166 -26.33 -6.58 3.48
C ALA A 166 -27.65 -6.49 4.26
N ARG A 167 -27.62 -6.77 5.56
CA ARG A 167 -28.81 -6.64 6.43
C ARG A 167 -29.36 -5.22 6.45
N ALA A 168 -28.52 -4.20 6.58
CA ALA A 168 -28.98 -2.81 6.63
C ALA A 168 -29.72 -2.40 5.34
N VAL A 169 -29.21 -2.79 4.17
CA VAL A 169 -29.85 -2.51 2.88
C VAL A 169 -31.16 -3.31 2.72
N VAL A 170 -31.14 -4.59 3.07
CA VAL A 170 -32.32 -5.48 2.98
C VAL A 170 -33.42 -5.08 3.95
N GLU A 171 -33.09 -4.70 5.18
CA GLU A 171 -34.04 -4.17 6.16
C GLU A 171 -34.71 -2.89 5.67
N ARG A 172 -33.95 -2.02 4.99
CA ARG A 172 -34.52 -0.83 4.36
C ARG A 172 -35.48 -1.18 3.22
N ALA A 173 -35.22 -2.28 2.50
CA ALA A 173 -36.12 -2.82 1.49
C ALA A 173 -37.34 -3.58 2.07
N ALA A 174 -37.32 -3.99 3.35
CA ALA A 174 -38.39 -4.80 3.96
C ALA A 174 -39.64 -3.98 4.38
N ARG A 175 -40.85 -4.57 4.26
CA ARG A 175 -42.11 -3.87 4.59
C ARG A 175 -42.33 -3.81 6.12
N PRO A 176 -42.73 -2.66 6.68
CA PRO A 176 -42.88 -2.51 8.14
C PRO A 176 -44.02 -3.36 8.76
N ALA A 177 -44.98 -3.84 7.97
CA ALA A 177 -46.07 -4.70 8.45
C ALA A 177 -45.65 -6.17 8.70
N SER A 178 -44.42 -6.55 8.34
CA SER A 178 -43.91 -7.92 8.38
C SER A 178 -42.57 -7.98 9.12
N ARG A 179 -42.48 -7.32 10.29
CA ARG A 179 -41.29 -7.37 11.17
C ARG A 179 -40.94 -8.79 11.67
N ASP A 180 -41.88 -9.73 11.59
CA ASP A 180 -41.65 -11.16 11.84
C ASP A 180 -41.10 -11.91 10.61
N SER A 181 -40.88 -11.22 9.48
CA SER A 181 -40.48 -11.82 8.20
C SER A 181 -39.26 -11.15 7.59
N THR A 182 -38.44 -10.43 8.37
CA THR A 182 -37.15 -9.97 7.86
C THR A 182 -36.35 -11.20 7.43
N PRO A 183 -35.96 -11.29 6.15
CA PRO A 183 -35.29 -12.46 5.62
C PRO A 183 -33.98 -12.67 6.39
N THR A 184 -33.78 -13.90 6.86
CA THR A 184 -32.58 -14.25 7.62
C THR A 184 -31.44 -14.48 6.62
N LEU A 185 -30.42 -13.63 6.68
CA LEU A 185 -29.22 -13.79 5.86
C LEU A 185 -28.24 -14.76 6.51
N ASP A 186 -27.86 -15.83 5.81
CA ASP A 186 -26.84 -16.78 6.24
C ASP A 186 -25.43 -16.18 6.10
N ALA A 187 -24.78 -15.94 7.23
CA ALA A 187 -23.42 -15.39 7.28
C ALA A 187 -22.37 -16.47 7.67
N THR A 188 -22.58 -17.73 7.32
CA THR A 188 -21.59 -18.81 7.51
C THR A 188 -20.42 -18.71 6.53
N SER A 189 -20.69 -18.24 5.32
CA SER A 189 -19.69 -17.96 4.29
C SER A 189 -20.18 -16.81 3.38
N PHE A 190 -19.28 -16.23 2.58
CA PHE A 190 -19.67 -15.24 1.57
C PHE A 190 -20.61 -15.84 0.50
N GLU A 191 -20.41 -17.10 0.14
CA GLU A 191 -21.25 -17.80 -0.84
C GLU A 191 -22.68 -17.97 -0.31
N SER A 192 -22.82 -18.46 0.92
CA SER A 192 -24.12 -18.61 1.59
C SER A 192 -24.81 -17.27 1.82
N LEU A 193 -24.04 -16.20 2.07
CA LEU A 193 -24.57 -14.85 2.22
C LEU A 193 -25.12 -14.33 0.90
N VAL A 194 -24.39 -14.52 -0.21
CA VAL A 194 -24.84 -14.14 -1.55
C VAL A 194 -26.08 -14.95 -1.95
N GLU A 195 -26.10 -16.26 -1.70
CA GLU A 195 -27.26 -17.12 -1.93
C GLU A 195 -28.49 -16.63 -1.16
N SER A 196 -28.34 -16.31 0.13
CA SER A 196 -29.43 -15.76 0.95
C SER A 196 -29.97 -14.42 0.44
N VAL A 197 -29.13 -13.61 -0.21
CA VAL A 197 -29.54 -12.35 -0.84
C VAL A 197 -30.29 -12.64 -2.13
N PHE A 198 -29.88 -13.62 -2.94
CA PHE A 198 -30.62 -14.03 -4.13
C PHE A 198 -31.99 -14.66 -3.83
N ASP A 199 -32.14 -15.30 -2.67
CA ASP A 199 -33.44 -15.84 -2.21
C ASP A 199 -34.51 -14.76 -1.97
N LEU A 200 -34.13 -13.47 -1.99
CA LEU A 200 -35.06 -12.35 -1.88
C LEU A 200 -35.91 -12.13 -3.15
N GLY A 201 -35.46 -12.63 -4.31
CA GLY A 201 -36.15 -12.51 -5.59
C GLY A 201 -35.21 -12.26 -6.78
N ASP A 202 -35.76 -11.69 -7.85
CA ASP A 202 -35.00 -11.35 -9.05
C ASP A 202 -34.32 -9.98 -8.91
N ALA A 203 -33.07 -9.87 -9.35
CA ALA A 203 -32.35 -8.60 -9.41
C ALA A 203 -32.99 -7.64 -10.44
N VAL A 204 -33.11 -6.36 -10.08
CA VAL A 204 -33.72 -5.32 -10.92
C VAL A 204 -32.72 -4.17 -11.11
N PRO A 205 -32.61 -3.56 -12.32
CA PRO A 205 -31.74 -2.41 -12.55
C PRO A 205 -32.02 -1.25 -11.59
N LEU A 206 -30.98 -0.49 -11.26
CA LEU A 206 -31.11 0.74 -10.47
C LEU A 206 -31.46 1.90 -11.41
N SER A 207 -32.56 2.60 -11.14
CA SER A 207 -32.86 3.86 -11.83
C SER A 207 -31.87 4.94 -11.43
N SER A 208 -31.48 5.82 -12.35
CA SER A 208 -30.62 6.96 -11.99
C SER A 208 -31.35 7.93 -11.06
N VAL A 209 -30.61 8.75 -10.32
CA VAL A 209 -31.24 9.78 -9.47
C VAL A 209 -32.00 10.80 -10.33
N ASP A 210 -31.49 11.12 -11.52
CA ASP A 210 -32.16 12.01 -12.47
C ASP A 210 -33.52 11.43 -12.93
N ASP A 211 -33.58 10.12 -13.25
CA ASP A 211 -34.85 9.45 -13.59
C ASP A 211 -35.85 9.48 -12.42
N LEU A 212 -35.36 9.39 -11.18
CA LEU A 212 -36.19 9.43 -9.98
C LEU A 212 -36.74 10.84 -9.68
N VAL A 213 -36.01 11.89 -10.06
CA VAL A 213 -36.42 13.29 -9.89
C VAL A 213 -37.33 13.74 -11.03
N GLU A 214 -37.06 13.35 -12.28
CA GLU A 214 -37.90 13.66 -13.44
C GLU A 214 -39.29 13.01 -13.36
N GLY A 215 -39.42 11.86 -12.68
CA GLY A 215 -40.72 11.24 -12.40
C GLY A 215 -41.67 12.05 -11.51
N VAL A 216 -41.22 13.20 -10.97
CA VAL A 216 -42.03 14.09 -10.12
C VAL A 216 -42.53 15.34 -10.87
N ASP A 217 -41.95 15.68 -12.04
CA ASP A 217 -42.36 16.82 -12.86
C ASP A 217 -42.84 16.36 -14.24
N ASP A 218 -44.05 15.82 -14.28
CA ASP A 218 -44.75 15.51 -15.52
C ASP A 218 -45.22 16.83 -16.17
N GLY A 219 -44.39 17.38 -17.07
CA GLY A 219 -44.82 18.35 -18.06
C GLY A 219 -43.89 19.54 -18.29
N LEU A 220 -42.91 19.39 -19.18
CA LEU A 220 -42.62 20.23 -20.36
C LEU A 220 -41.16 20.00 -20.78
N GLY A 221 -40.97 19.54 -22.03
CA GLY A 221 -39.73 18.88 -22.45
C GLY A 221 -38.55 19.73 -22.91
N GLY A 222 -37.52 18.98 -23.29
CA GLY A 222 -36.28 19.39 -23.96
C GLY A 222 -35.14 18.54 -23.38
N GLY A 223 -34.38 17.72 -24.12
CA GLY A 223 -34.11 17.55 -25.54
C GLY A 223 -33.19 16.33 -25.70
N PRO A 224 -32.77 15.94 -26.92
CA PRO A 224 -32.22 14.61 -27.18
C PRO A 224 -30.85 14.40 -26.53
N LEU A 225 -30.71 13.28 -25.82
CA LEU A 225 -29.44 12.71 -25.37
C LEU A 225 -28.50 12.56 -26.57
N VAL A 226 -27.44 13.36 -26.56
CA VAL A 226 -26.32 13.20 -27.49
C VAL A 226 -25.58 11.93 -27.10
N SER A 227 -25.70 10.90 -27.95
CA SER A 227 -24.91 9.69 -27.87
C SER A 227 -23.42 10.06 -28.06
N ALA A 228 -22.61 9.85 -27.03
CA ALA A 228 -21.17 9.91 -27.17
C ALA A 228 -20.69 8.65 -27.94
N PRO A 229 -19.77 8.79 -28.91
CA PRO A 229 -19.26 7.65 -29.67
C PRO A 229 -18.39 6.75 -28.80
N GLU A 230 -18.55 5.44 -28.98
CA GLU A 230 -17.66 4.40 -28.47
C GLU A 230 -16.32 4.39 -29.23
N ASP A 231 -15.27 4.02 -28.50
CA ASP A 231 -13.90 3.67 -28.90
C ASP A 231 -12.94 4.77 -29.40
N GLU A 232 -12.10 5.25 -28.46
CA GLU A 232 -10.68 5.53 -28.71
C GLU A 232 -9.82 5.00 -27.53
N PRO A 233 -8.76 4.22 -27.78
CA PRO A 233 -7.88 3.73 -26.72
C PRO A 233 -6.99 4.88 -26.22
N VAL A 234 -7.36 5.46 -25.09
CA VAL A 234 -6.56 6.51 -24.45
C VAL A 234 -5.30 5.88 -23.84
N MET A 235 -4.16 6.33 -24.37
CA MET A 235 -2.80 6.05 -23.92
C MET A 235 -2.63 6.29 -22.41
N ARG A 236 -2.22 5.25 -21.71
CA ARG A 236 -1.73 5.28 -20.32
C ARG A 236 -0.40 6.03 -20.25
N GLY A 237 -0.44 7.34 -20.06
CA GLY A 237 0.65 8.12 -19.45
C GLY A 237 0.06 8.75 -18.19
N TRP A 238 0.48 8.39 -16.98
CA TRP A 238 1.67 8.99 -16.36
C TRP A 238 2.36 8.08 -15.33
N LEU A 239 2.36 6.76 -15.53
CA LEU A 239 3.21 5.84 -14.76
C LEU A 239 4.71 5.87 -15.19
N ALA A 240 5.15 6.89 -15.91
CA ALA A 240 6.51 6.97 -16.47
C ALA A 240 7.56 7.60 -15.53
N LEU A 241 7.27 7.76 -14.23
CA LEU A 241 8.26 8.27 -13.26
C LEU A 241 8.48 7.38 -12.02
N LEU A 242 8.17 6.08 -12.12
CA LEU A 242 8.70 5.09 -11.18
C LEU A 242 9.42 3.96 -11.94
N PRO A 243 10.70 3.67 -11.61
CA PRO A 243 11.45 2.58 -12.20
C PRO A 243 11.21 1.30 -11.40
N GLU A 244 10.55 0.29 -11.98
CA GLU A 244 10.81 -1.13 -11.70
C GLU A 244 10.42 -1.98 -12.93
N SER A 245 11.38 -2.32 -13.79
CA SER A 245 11.40 -3.59 -14.53
C SER A 245 12.69 -3.77 -15.34
N GLU A 246 13.81 -4.04 -14.68
CA GLU A 246 14.92 -4.75 -15.34
C GLU A 246 15.24 -6.13 -14.73
N ALA A 247 14.70 -6.44 -13.55
CA ALA A 247 14.83 -7.77 -12.97
C ALA A 247 13.70 -8.75 -13.36
N LEU A 248 12.53 -8.25 -13.75
CA LEU A 248 11.38 -9.10 -14.11
C LEU A 248 11.39 -9.53 -15.60
N ASP A 249 11.94 -8.70 -16.49
CA ASP A 249 11.99 -8.99 -17.92
C ASP A 249 13.01 -10.06 -18.30
N ARG A 250 14.10 -10.23 -17.51
CA ARG A 250 15.05 -11.33 -17.76
C ARG A 250 14.50 -12.71 -17.33
N VAL A 251 13.55 -12.74 -16.41
CA VAL A 251 12.86 -13.97 -15.98
C VAL A 251 11.67 -14.28 -16.89
N ILE A 252 10.98 -13.26 -17.41
CA ILE A 252 9.81 -13.43 -18.30
C ILE A 252 10.22 -13.62 -19.77
N ALA A 253 11.32 -13.03 -20.23
CA ALA A 253 11.86 -13.29 -21.57
C ALA A 253 12.45 -14.70 -21.73
N GLY A 254 12.96 -15.30 -20.64
CA GLY A 254 13.43 -16.70 -20.64
C GLY A 254 12.31 -17.75 -20.73
N VAL A 255 11.06 -17.37 -20.43
CA VAL A 255 9.89 -18.27 -20.46
C VAL A 255 9.05 -18.07 -21.74
N ARG A 256 9.16 -16.92 -22.41
CA ARG A 256 8.38 -16.60 -23.62
C ARG A 256 8.97 -17.11 -24.95
N ASP A 257 10.20 -17.63 -24.96
CA ASP A 257 10.76 -18.30 -26.14
C ASP A 257 10.46 -19.80 -26.23
N LEU A 258 9.76 -20.38 -25.24
CA LEU A 258 9.19 -21.73 -25.38
C LEU A 258 7.84 -21.66 -26.08
N ARG A 259 7.90 -21.60 -27.42
CA ARG A 259 6.76 -21.80 -28.32
C ARG A 259 5.94 -23.03 -27.89
N PRO A 260 4.65 -22.89 -27.52
CA PRO A 260 3.78 -24.03 -27.22
C PRO A 260 3.13 -24.55 -28.50
N ARG A 261 3.93 -25.08 -29.42
CA ARG A 261 3.43 -25.89 -30.54
C ARG A 261 4.43 -27.00 -30.84
N GLN A 262 4.44 -28.04 -29.99
CA GLN A 262 4.76 -29.44 -30.36
C GLN A 262 4.73 -30.48 -29.21
N VAL A 263 4.33 -30.15 -27.97
CA VAL A 263 4.42 -31.13 -26.86
C VAL A 263 3.13 -31.93 -26.56
N ILE A 264 1.99 -31.59 -27.19
CA ILE A 264 0.79 -32.43 -27.12
C ILE A 264 0.67 -33.24 -28.42
N PRO A 265 1.52 -34.27 -28.58
CA PRO A 265 0.98 -35.63 -28.54
C PRO A 265 1.85 -36.65 -27.76
N ALA A 266 2.88 -36.24 -27.01
CA ALA A 266 3.81 -37.19 -26.39
C ALA A 266 3.42 -37.71 -24.98
N LEU A 267 2.47 -37.07 -24.29
CA LEU A 267 2.04 -37.52 -22.95
C LEU A 267 0.95 -38.61 -22.96
N GLY A 268 0.49 -39.03 -24.14
CA GLY A 268 -0.46 -40.15 -24.29
C GLY A 268 0.17 -41.54 -24.27
N ALA A 269 1.50 -41.66 -24.44
CA ALA A 269 2.16 -42.95 -24.69
C ALA A 269 2.84 -43.59 -23.47
N VAL A 270 2.78 -42.98 -22.27
CA VAL A 270 3.49 -43.50 -21.09
C VAL A 270 2.54 -44.33 -20.20
N ARG A 271 2.77 -45.65 -20.16
CA ARG A 271 2.03 -46.62 -19.34
C ARG A 271 2.05 -46.21 -17.85
N ARG A 272 0.88 -46.32 -17.20
CA ARG A 272 0.53 -45.81 -15.85
C ARG A 272 1.58 -46.09 -14.76
N ARG A 273 2.32 -47.20 -14.88
CA ARG A 273 3.35 -47.63 -13.92
C ARG A 273 4.64 -46.79 -13.90
N TYR A 274 4.86 -45.91 -14.88
CA TYR A 274 6.08 -45.08 -14.94
C TYR A 274 5.87 -43.60 -14.60
N ARG A 275 4.63 -43.17 -14.28
CA ARG A 275 4.32 -41.76 -13.99
C ARG A 275 4.95 -41.26 -12.68
N LEU A 276 5.13 -42.13 -11.70
CA LEU A 276 5.76 -41.76 -10.42
C LEU A 276 7.28 -41.55 -10.55
N LEU A 277 7.94 -42.30 -11.45
CA LEU A 277 9.36 -42.10 -11.73
C LEU A 277 9.63 -40.82 -12.55
N ALA A 278 8.71 -40.47 -13.46
CA ALA A 278 8.78 -39.21 -14.20
C ALA A 278 8.56 -37.98 -13.30
N ALA A 279 7.62 -38.06 -12.35
CA ALA A 279 7.43 -37.00 -11.35
C ALA A 279 8.67 -36.83 -10.46
N GLY A 280 9.32 -37.94 -10.07
CA GLY A 280 10.59 -37.90 -9.34
C GLY A 280 11.71 -37.22 -10.13
N ALA A 281 11.84 -37.48 -11.44
CA ALA A 281 12.87 -36.87 -12.27
C ALA A 281 12.70 -35.34 -12.43
N VAL A 282 11.47 -34.83 -12.47
CA VAL A 282 11.18 -33.39 -12.54
C VAL A 282 11.52 -32.68 -11.24
N VAL A 283 11.26 -33.32 -10.10
CA VAL A 283 11.63 -32.77 -8.77
C VAL A 283 13.16 -32.77 -8.59
N VAL A 284 13.86 -33.81 -9.05
CA VAL A 284 15.33 -33.87 -9.00
C VAL A 284 15.98 -32.85 -9.96
N ALA A 285 15.42 -32.64 -11.15
CA ALA A 285 15.87 -31.60 -12.06
C ALA A 285 15.62 -30.18 -11.51
N GLY A 286 14.51 -29.96 -10.81
CA GLY A 286 14.24 -28.70 -10.11
C GLY A 286 15.20 -28.43 -8.94
N ALA A 287 15.55 -29.47 -8.17
CA ALA A 287 16.51 -29.35 -7.07
C ALA A 287 17.95 -29.09 -7.58
N ALA A 288 18.33 -29.62 -8.74
CA ALA A 288 19.63 -29.35 -9.37
C ALA A 288 19.74 -27.93 -9.97
N VAL A 289 18.61 -27.27 -10.28
CA VAL A 289 18.59 -25.86 -10.72
C VAL A 289 18.67 -24.90 -9.52
N VAL A 290 18.18 -25.30 -8.35
CA VAL A 290 18.33 -24.54 -7.10
C VAL A 290 19.72 -24.75 -6.46
N LEU A 291 20.39 -25.86 -6.79
CA LEU A 291 21.75 -26.16 -6.37
C LEU A 291 22.67 -26.34 -7.59
N GLY A 292 22.97 -25.24 -8.28
CA GLY A 292 24.02 -25.19 -9.31
C GLY A 292 25.42 -25.41 -8.72
N PRO A 293 26.42 -25.84 -9.52
CA PRO A 293 27.51 -26.67 -9.07
C PRO A 293 28.64 -25.87 -8.40
N ALA A 294 28.99 -26.24 -7.17
CA ALA A 294 30.30 -25.90 -6.62
C ALA A 294 31.35 -26.88 -7.16
N THR A 295 31.82 -26.63 -8.38
CA THR A 295 33.09 -27.21 -8.85
C THR A 295 34.25 -26.46 -8.21
N THR A 296 35.12 -27.25 -7.59
CA THR A 296 36.37 -26.93 -6.89
C THR A 296 37.44 -26.27 -7.76
N THR A 297 38.20 -25.32 -7.20
CA THR A 297 39.65 -25.14 -7.47
C THR A 297 40.41 -24.71 -6.20
N ARG A 298 41.54 -25.40 -5.95
CA ARG A 298 42.46 -25.40 -4.79
C ARG A 298 43.20 -24.10 -4.49
N HIS A 299 43.59 -23.93 -3.22
CA HIS A 299 45.01 -23.74 -2.85
C HIS A 299 45.33 -24.37 -1.48
N ASP A 300 46.19 -25.38 -1.48
CA ASP A 300 46.79 -26.02 -0.30
C ASP A 300 48.00 -25.21 0.18
N GLY A 301 48.12 -25.04 1.50
CA GLY A 301 49.24 -24.37 2.16
C GLY A 301 49.42 -24.86 3.59
N SER A 302 50.00 -26.05 3.72
CA SER A 302 50.93 -26.53 4.75
C SER A 302 50.91 -25.92 6.17
N ALA A 303 50.59 -26.74 7.18
CA ALA A 303 51.33 -26.78 8.45
C ALA A 303 51.09 -28.10 9.19
N ASP A 304 52.20 -28.80 9.42
CA ASP A 304 52.35 -30.01 10.24
C ASP A 304 51.99 -29.81 11.71
N GLY A 305 51.67 -30.93 12.38
CA GLY A 305 52.25 -31.20 13.70
C GLY A 305 51.31 -31.36 14.89
N VAL A 306 50.91 -32.60 15.16
CA VAL A 306 51.00 -33.33 16.47
C VAL A 306 50.94 -32.44 17.73
N GLY A 307 49.97 -32.52 18.65
CA GLY A 307 49.40 -33.71 19.27
C GLY A 307 49.54 -33.61 20.80
N ALA A 308 48.67 -34.34 21.50
CA ALA A 308 48.72 -34.72 22.92
C ALA A 308 48.09 -33.78 23.98
N ALA A 309 47.21 -34.45 24.73
CA ALA A 309 46.47 -34.01 25.90
C ALA A 309 47.28 -34.11 27.21
N SER A 310 46.89 -33.33 28.22
CA SER A 310 46.92 -33.62 29.68
C SER A 310 46.51 -32.33 30.41
N ALA A 311 45.40 -32.28 31.14
CA ALA A 311 45.11 -32.84 32.46
C ALA A 311 45.39 -31.84 33.62
N SER A 312 44.45 -31.86 34.57
CA SER A 312 44.51 -31.49 36.00
C SER A 312 44.55 -30.01 36.45
N ALA A 313 43.40 -29.58 36.99
CA ALA A 313 43.13 -29.37 38.43
C ALA A 313 43.79 -28.23 39.24
N GLY A 314 42.98 -27.64 40.13
CA GLY A 314 43.38 -26.97 41.38
C GLY A 314 42.99 -25.50 41.44
N ALA A 315 41.90 -25.13 42.13
CA ALA A 315 41.85 -24.71 43.54
C ALA A 315 42.36 -23.26 43.72
N GLU A 316 41.46 -22.28 43.85
CA GLU A 316 40.85 -21.78 45.10
C GLU A 316 41.76 -20.89 45.97
N ALA A 317 41.18 -19.74 46.31
CA ALA A 317 41.26 -18.99 47.57
C ALA A 317 42.25 -17.80 47.71
N SER A 318 41.63 -16.65 48.05
CA SER A 318 41.94 -15.80 49.21
C SER A 318 43.08 -14.76 49.09
N THR A 319 43.05 -13.56 49.69
CA THR A 319 42.04 -12.65 50.27
C THR A 319 42.77 -11.30 50.49
N SER A 320 42.03 -10.19 50.45
CA SER A 320 42.18 -8.92 51.21
C SER A 320 43.54 -8.29 51.54
N GLY A 321 43.68 -7.02 51.13
CA GLY A 321 44.54 -6.02 51.77
C GLY A 321 44.26 -4.61 51.22
N SER A 322 43.65 -3.75 52.02
CA SER A 322 43.42 -2.30 51.83
C SER A 322 44.06 -1.58 53.04
N PRO A 323 44.19 -0.24 53.16
CA PRO A 323 43.95 0.87 52.21
C PRO A 323 45.13 1.89 52.17
N GLY A 324 45.05 2.91 51.30
CA GLY A 324 45.75 4.19 51.54
C GLY A 324 46.04 5.04 50.31
N GLY A 325 45.17 6.04 50.09
CA GLY A 325 45.51 7.37 49.53
C GLY A 325 46.13 7.45 48.14
N ASP A 326 45.33 7.84 47.14
CA ASP A 326 45.42 9.21 46.60
C ASP A 326 44.39 9.41 45.49
N SER A 327 43.76 10.59 45.51
CA SER A 327 42.88 11.08 44.46
C SER A 327 43.61 11.16 43.12
N PRO A 328 42.92 10.82 42.02
CA PRO A 328 42.97 11.71 40.86
C PRO A 328 41.57 12.01 40.33
N GLY A 329 41.44 13.25 39.84
CA GLY A 329 40.20 13.89 39.43
C GLY A 329 39.39 13.10 38.41
N THR A 330 38.08 13.23 38.59
CA THR A 330 37.02 12.86 37.67
C THR A 330 37.28 13.50 36.30
N THR A 331 37.99 12.80 35.43
CA THR A 331 37.94 13.04 33.99
C THR A 331 36.80 12.18 33.48
N THR A 332 35.61 12.78 33.49
CA THR A 332 34.49 12.35 32.66
C THR A 332 35.04 12.19 31.25
N THR A 333 35.25 10.95 30.83
CA THR A 333 35.57 10.65 29.43
C THR A 333 34.28 10.81 28.65
N THR A 334 33.92 12.06 28.41
CA THR A 334 33.02 12.45 27.34
C THR A 334 33.64 11.88 26.08
N ARG A 335 33.05 10.79 25.57
CA ARG A 335 33.35 10.27 24.25
C ARG A 335 32.93 11.35 23.27
N ALA A 336 33.88 12.22 22.96
CA ALA A 336 33.77 13.13 21.84
C ALA A 336 33.50 12.26 20.61
N ARG A 337 32.27 12.31 20.09
CA ARG A 337 32.01 11.98 18.70
C ARG A 337 32.87 12.95 17.91
N THR A 338 34.02 12.46 17.47
CA THR A 338 34.75 13.06 16.36
C THR A 338 33.78 13.07 15.18
N GLY A 339 33.29 14.27 14.86
CA GLY A 339 32.87 14.60 13.51
C GLY A 339 34.08 14.46 12.62
N GLY A 340 34.32 13.23 12.17
CA GLY A 340 35.30 12.92 11.16
C GLY A 340 34.65 13.23 9.83
N THR A 341 35.06 14.36 9.24
CA THR A 341 35.01 14.55 7.79
C THR A 341 35.86 13.43 7.20
N GLY A 342 35.25 12.26 6.97
CA GLY A 342 35.91 11.15 6.29
C GLY A 342 36.45 11.67 4.96
N ALA A 343 37.57 11.10 4.51
CA ALA A 343 38.03 11.38 3.15
C ALA A 343 36.86 11.07 2.18
N PRO A 344 36.68 11.84 1.09
CA PRO A 344 35.57 11.60 0.15
C PRO A 344 35.49 10.13 -0.31
N ASP A 345 36.62 9.45 -0.42
CA ASP A 345 36.72 8.02 -0.74
C ASP A 345 36.11 7.09 0.33
N GLU A 346 36.15 7.45 1.62
CA GLU A 346 35.53 6.67 2.70
C GLU A 346 34.01 6.82 2.72
N VAL A 347 33.51 8.03 2.43
CA VAL A 347 32.07 8.33 2.35
C VAL A 347 31.43 7.59 1.18
N GLU A 348 32.08 7.59 0.01
CA GLU A 348 31.60 6.85 -1.16
C GLU A 348 31.62 5.33 -0.92
N ALA A 349 32.66 4.81 -0.24
CA ALA A 349 32.73 3.40 0.12
C ALA A 349 31.62 2.96 1.09
N LEU A 350 31.18 3.82 2.01
CA LEU A 350 30.06 3.53 2.92
C LEU A 350 28.71 3.51 2.18
N VAL A 351 28.49 4.44 1.26
CA VAL A 351 27.24 4.51 0.47
C VAL A 351 27.16 3.36 -0.55
N VAL A 352 28.28 2.87 -1.09
CA VAL A 352 28.31 1.75 -2.03
C VAL A 352 28.38 0.38 -1.34
N GLY A 353 28.83 0.35 -0.08
CA GLY A 353 29.00 -0.85 0.73
C GLY A 353 27.70 -1.58 1.11
N ASP A 354 27.82 -2.68 1.85
CA ASP A 354 26.67 -3.52 2.26
C ASP A 354 25.98 -3.05 3.56
N ASP A 355 26.64 -2.19 4.35
CA ASP A 355 26.14 -1.70 5.64
C ASP A 355 25.15 -0.54 5.45
N ALA A 356 23.86 -0.88 5.51
CA ALA A 356 22.77 0.07 5.34
C ALA A 356 22.70 1.10 6.47
N THR A 357 23.11 0.73 7.69
CA THR A 357 23.06 1.63 8.86
C THR A 357 24.12 2.72 8.69
N ALA A 358 25.37 2.33 8.40
CA ALA A 358 26.45 3.28 8.17
C ALA A 358 26.17 4.18 6.96
N ALA A 359 25.60 3.62 5.88
CA ALA A 359 25.18 4.41 4.72
C ALA A 359 24.07 5.42 5.07
N ALA A 360 23.08 5.03 5.86
CA ALA A 360 21.99 5.91 6.26
C ALA A 360 22.46 7.09 7.12
N GLU A 361 23.42 6.88 8.04
CA GLU A 361 24.00 7.98 8.84
C GLU A 361 24.63 9.05 7.95
N VAL A 362 25.42 8.60 6.97
CA VAL A 362 26.07 9.48 5.98
C VAL A 362 25.03 10.22 5.15
N LEU A 363 24.04 9.50 4.60
CA LEU A 363 23.00 10.10 3.76
C LEU A 363 22.16 11.14 4.52
N LEU A 364 21.80 10.88 5.79
CA LEU A 364 21.06 11.83 6.63
C LEU A 364 21.87 13.10 6.91
N ALA A 365 23.18 12.95 7.17
CA ALA A 365 24.07 14.09 7.36
C ALA A 365 24.20 14.91 6.06
N SER A 366 24.46 14.26 4.93
CA SER A 366 24.55 14.90 3.62
C SER A 366 23.25 15.59 3.22
N ARG A 367 22.09 14.99 3.51
CA ARG A 367 20.78 15.62 3.28
C ARG A 367 20.64 16.96 3.99
N LEU A 368 21.01 17.01 5.27
CA LEU A 368 20.95 18.25 6.06
C LEU A 368 21.88 19.32 5.51
N GLU A 369 23.06 18.95 4.99
CA GLU A 369 23.98 19.86 4.30
C GLU A 369 23.40 20.36 2.97
N CYS A 370 22.91 19.44 2.11
CA CYS A 370 22.31 19.80 0.82
C CYS A 370 21.13 20.78 0.98
N LEU A 371 20.29 20.58 2.01
CA LEU A 371 19.15 21.46 2.30
C LEU A 371 19.57 22.80 2.91
N ARG A 372 20.68 22.86 3.64
CA ARG A 372 21.24 24.13 4.16
C ARG A 372 21.86 24.97 3.05
N ASP A 373 22.56 24.33 2.12
CA ASP A 373 23.26 25.00 1.02
C ASP A 373 22.39 25.15 -0.25
N VAL A 374 21.13 24.70 -0.20
CA VAL A 374 20.11 24.80 -1.27
C VAL A 374 20.66 24.34 -2.62
N THR A 375 21.31 23.16 -2.63
CA THR A 375 21.98 22.63 -3.83
C THR A 375 21.20 21.45 -4.41
N PRO A 376 20.40 21.62 -5.50
CA PRO A 376 19.54 20.56 -6.03
C PRO A 376 20.31 19.31 -6.47
N SER A 377 21.46 19.48 -7.12
CA SER A 377 22.29 18.38 -7.60
C SER A 377 22.91 17.53 -6.48
N CYS A 378 22.95 18.06 -5.25
CA CYS A 378 23.43 17.34 -4.08
C CYS A 378 22.39 16.28 -3.64
N LEU A 379 21.10 16.62 -3.72
CA LEU A 379 20.02 15.71 -3.33
C LEU A 379 19.87 14.52 -4.28
N ASP A 380 20.24 14.65 -5.56
CA ASP A 380 20.25 13.52 -6.51
C ASP A 380 21.18 12.37 -6.07
N ALA A 381 22.22 12.70 -5.29
CA ALA A 381 23.16 11.75 -4.72
C ALA A 381 22.70 11.19 -3.36
N VAL A 382 21.66 11.77 -2.76
CA VAL A 382 21.21 11.44 -1.40
C VAL A 382 19.86 10.73 -1.43
N ASP A 383 18.90 11.33 -2.13
CA ASP A 383 17.54 10.86 -2.23
C ASP A 383 17.38 9.90 -3.41
N GLN A 384 16.50 8.91 -3.24
CA GLN A 384 16.05 8.08 -4.32
C GLN A 384 15.14 8.94 -5.23
N PRO A 385 15.40 9.01 -6.55
CA PRO A 385 14.53 9.73 -7.48
C PRO A 385 13.07 9.26 -7.39
N GLY A 386 12.13 10.21 -7.34
CA GLY A 386 10.69 9.92 -7.24
C GLY A 386 10.21 9.43 -5.87
N SER A 387 11.08 9.41 -4.86
CA SER A 387 10.71 9.00 -3.50
C SER A 387 9.99 10.12 -2.72
N PRO A 388 9.23 9.77 -1.66
CA PRO A 388 8.59 10.76 -0.79
C PRO A 388 9.55 11.79 -0.19
N ILE A 389 10.78 11.38 0.16
CA ILE A 389 11.77 12.32 0.69
C ILE A 389 12.27 13.28 -0.38
N ALA A 390 12.53 12.81 -1.61
CA ALA A 390 12.92 13.67 -2.73
C ALA A 390 11.89 14.77 -3.04
N LEU A 391 10.59 14.42 -2.97
CA LEU A 391 9.51 15.38 -3.21
C LEU A 391 9.41 16.43 -2.09
N ARG A 392 9.59 16.02 -0.82
CA ARG A 392 9.61 16.96 0.31
C ARG A 392 10.81 17.89 0.24
N ASP A 393 11.97 17.37 -0.15
CA ASP A 393 13.20 18.15 -0.22
C ASP A 393 13.17 19.13 -1.38
N ALA A 394 12.64 18.73 -2.54
CA ALA A 394 12.36 19.66 -3.64
C ALA A 394 11.43 20.80 -3.20
N ALA A 395 10.38 20.51 -2.44
CA ALA A 395 9.49 21.55 -1.90
C ALA A 395 10.20 22.52 -0.94
N VAL A 396 11.20 22.04 -0.18
CA VAL A 396 12.03 22.90 0.68
C VAL A 396 12.97 23.78 -0.14
N LEU A 397 13.51 23.27 -1.25
CA LEU A 397 14.30 24.07 -2.18
C LEU A 397 13.46 25.16 -2.87
N ASP A 398 12.21 24.85 -3.19
CA ASP A 398 11.26 25.80 -3.78
C ASP A 398 10.74 26.84 -2.75
N ASP A 399 10.52 26.41 -1.50
CA ASP A 399 10.10 27.25 -0.38
C ASP A 399 10.91 26.95 0.89
N PRO A 400 12.00 27.72 1.15
CA PRO A 400 12.85 27.52 2.33
C PRO A 400 12.13 27.69 3.67
N SER A 401 10.94 28.29 3.70
CA SER A 401 10.15 28.40 4.95
C SER A 401 9.69 27.03 5.47
N LEU A 402 9.65 26.03 4.59
CA LEU A 402 9.29 24.64 4.92
C LEU A 402 10.43 23.85 5.58
N ALA A 403 11.66 24.40 5.61
CA ALA A 403 12.85 23.70 6.08
C ALA A 403 12.72 23.18 7.53
N GLY A 404 12.04 23.91 8.42
CA GLY A 404 11.90 23.54 9.84
C GLY A 404 11.20 22.19 10.07
N ALA A 405 10.26 21.81 9.19
CA ALA A 405 9.58 20.52 9.29
C ALA A 405 10.35 19.37 8.60
N ALA A 406 11.26 19.69 7.67
CA ALA A 406 11.98 18.74 6.84
C ALA A 406 13.42 18.45 7.31
N THR A 407 14.03 19.35 8.08
CA THR A 407 15.43 19.27 8.55
C THR A 407 15.55 18.75 9.99
N VAL A 408 14.78 17.72 10.32
CA VAL A 408 14.85 17.06 11.64
C VAL A 408 16.14 16.24 11.73
N LEU A 409 16.91 16.45 12.80
CA LEU A 409 18.08 15.63 13.11
C LEU A 409 17.63 14.30 13.69
N LEU A 410 18.00 13.20 13.05
CA LEU A 410 17.69 11.85 13.51
C LEU A 410 18.95 11.13 13.99
N GLU A 411 18.83 10.42 15.10
CA GLU A 411 19.83 9.46 15.58
C GLU A 411 19.33 8.04 15.33
N LEU A 412 20.09 7.20 14.63
CA LEU A 412 19.73 5.80 14.41
C LEU A 412 19.92 4.98 15.70
N THR A 413 18.95 4.13 16.04
CA THR A 413 18.93 3.35 17.29
C THR A 413 19.31 1.88 17.09
N GLY A 414 19.55 1.45 15.85
CA GLY A 414 20.12 0.14 15.51
C GLY A 414 19.12 -0.98 15.24
N GLY A 415 17.81 -0.73 15.31
CA GLY A 415 16.80 -1.69 14.82
C GLY A 415 16.78 -1.70 13.29
N GLU A 416 17.00 -2.87 12.67
CA GLU A 416 16.98 -3.03 11.21
C GLU A 416 15.93 -4.08 10.78
N SER A 417 15.12 -3.75 9.77
CA SER A 417 14.28 -4.70 9.05
C SER A 417 14.54 -4.63 7.55
N ARG A 418 14.88 -5.76 6.94
CA ARG A 418 15.27 -5.86 5.53
C ARG A 418 14.23 -6.59 4.71
N SER A 419 13.86 -5.99 3.56
CA SER A 419 12.96 -6.59 2.58
C SER A 419 13.46 -6.28 1.16
N GLY A 420 13.98 -7.30 0.48
CA GLY A 420 14.60 -7.13 -0.85
C GLY A 420 15.77 -6.16 -0.83
N GLY A 421 15.73 -5.15 -1.70
CA GLY A 421 16.71 -4.05 -1.76
C GLY A 421 16.44 -2.91 -0.78
N THR A 422 15.48 -3.05 0.14
CA THR A 422 15.11 -1.98 1.08
C THR A 422 15.41 -2.36 2.52
N VAL A 423 15.80 -1.35 3.30
CA VAL A 423 16.12 -1.48 4.72
C VAL A 423 15.42 -0.36 5.48
N MET A 424 14.62 -0.74 6.47
CA MET A 424 14.03 0.18 7.43
C MET A 424 14.88 0.18 8.70
N LEU A 425 15.29 1.38 9.12
CA LEU A 425 16.11 1.61 10.30
C LEU A 425 15.29 2.35 11.34
N GLU A 426 15.35 1.90 12.59
CA GLU A 426 14.79 2.65 13.72
C GLU A 426 15.67 3.86 14.04
N ALA A 427 15.02 4.97 14.34
CA ALA A 427 15.66 6.22 14.69
C ALA A 427 14.89 6.95 15.79
N THR A 428 15.50 7.99 16.34
CA THR A 428 14.85 8.91 17.29
C THR A 428 15.10 10.35 16.87
N GLY A 429 14.06 11.17 17.00
CA GLY A 429 14.17 12.62 16.81
C GLY A 429 14.83 13.33 18.00
N PRO A 430 15.06 14.66 17.88
CA PRO A 430 15.80 15.45 18.87
C PRO A 430 15.10 15.53 20.24
N HIS A 431 13.81 15.24 20.33
CA HIS A 431 13.05 15.21 21.58
C HIS A 431 12.73 13.79 22.07
N GLY A 432 13.36 12.77 21.46
CA GLY A 432 13.18 11.37 21.83
C GLY A 432 11.94 10.72 21.20
N GLU A 433 11.29 11.39 20.26
CA GLU A 433 10.19 10.85 19.50
C GLU A 433 10.65 9.70 18.59
N PRO A 434 9.88 8.59 18.48
CA PRO A 434 10.27 7.49 17.62
C PRO A 434 10.21 7.92 16.15
N ALA A 435 11.22 7.49 15.40
CA ALA A 435 11.38 7.78 13.99
C ALA A 435 11.81 6.51 13.26
N SER A 436 11.66 6.52 11.94
CA SER A 436 12.24 5.47 11.10
C SER A 436 12.76 6.03 9.79
N VAL A 437 13.83 5.42 9.29
CA VAL A 437 14.53 5.83 8.08
C VAL A 437 14.51 4.67 7.12
N LEU A 438 13.94 4.89 5.93
CA LEU A 438 13.87 3.90 4.88
C LEU A 438 14.96 4.20 3.84
N VAL A 439 15.88 3.26 3.67
CA VAL A 439 16.90 3.31 2.62
C VAL A 439 16.70 2.19 1.59
N MET A 440 17.11 2.46 0.36
CA MET A 440 17.09 1.48 -0.74
C MET A 440 18.47 1.36 -1.37
N ARG A 441 18.87 0.13 -1.68
CA ARG A 441 20.06 -0.15 -2.48
C ARG A 441 19.74 0.00 -3.96
N THR A 442 20.50 0.84 -4.64
CA THR A 442 20.47 1.04 -6.09
C THR A 442 21.78 0.59 -6.72
N GLU A 443 21.90 0.67 -8.05
CA GLU A 443 23.17 0.42 -8.74
C GLU A 443 24.28 1.41 -8.35
N ALA A 444 23.89 2.62 -7.91
CA ALA A 444 24.79 3.68 -7.48
C ALA A 444 25.03 3.70 -5.95
N GLY A 445 24.63 2.65 -5.23
CA GLY A 445 24.71 2.56 -3.77
C GLY A 445 23.38 2.84 -3.07
N TRP A 446 23.45 3.08 -1.77
CA TRP A 446 22.30 3.39 -0.92
C TRP A 446 21.75 4.80 -1.18
N ARG A 447 20.42 4.93 -1.08
CA ARG A 447 19.69 6.19 -1.19
C ARG A 447 18.59 6.27 -0.14
N LEU A 448 18.29 7.48 0.33
CA LEU A 448 17.13 7.74 1.20
C LEU A 448 15.86 7.63 0.39
N ARG A 449 14.90 6.83 0.86
CA ARG A 449 13.57 6.73 0.26
C ARG A 449 12.54 7.48 1.08
N ASP A 450 12.62 7.39 2.40
CA ASP A 450 11.69 8.08 3.28
C ASP A 450 12.27 8.27 4.68
N VAL A 451 11.75 9.26 5.40
CA VAL A 451 12.04 9.55 6.81
C VAL A 451 10.70 9.82 7.51
N PHE A 452 10.42 9.06 8.56
CA PHE A 452 9.21 9.13 9.36
C PHE A 452 9.56 9.61 10.76
N VAL A 453 8.82 10.60 11.28
CA VAL A 453 8.93 11.08 12.65
C VAL A 453 7.53 11.05 13.24
N ASP A 454 7.30 10.24 14.27
CA ASP A 454 6.03 10.26 15.01
C ASP A 454 5.99 11.55 15.84
N ARG A 455 5.05 12.44 15.52
CA ARG A 455 4.84 13.70 16.26
C ARG A 455 3.72 13.60 17.28
#